data_AF-A0A961H0U9-F1
#
_entry.id   AF-A0A961H0U9-F1
#
_cell.length_a   1.000
_cell.length_b   1.000
_cell.length_c   1.000
_cell.angle_alpha   90.00
_cell.angle_beta   90.00
_cell.angle_gamma   90.00
#
_symmetry.space_group_name_H-M   'P 1'
#
loop_
_entity.id
_entity.type
_entity.pdbx_description
1 polymer ?
#
loop_
_entity_poly.entity_id
_entity_poly.type
_entity_poly.pdbx_seq_one_letter_code
_entity_poly.pdbx_strand_id
1 'polypeptide(L)' 'MKTLLTICALSFASVAMAADKCPISGKPADPSITSTKDGKTVAFCCEKCKAKFDAKNK' A
#
# COMPACT_ATOMS: atom_id res chain seq x y z
N MET A 1 -11.52 -42.25 -11.33
CA MET A 1 -10.76 -42.39 -10.06
C MET A 1 -9.35 -42.82 -10.44
N LYS A 2 -8.31 -42.04 -10.09
CA LYS A 2 -7.04 -41.79 -10.86
C LYS A 2 -7.29 -40.79 -11.99
N THR A 3 -6.77 -39.57 -12.01
CA THR A 3 -5.55 -39.03 -11.41
C THR A 3 -5.83 -37.62 -10.86
N LEU A 4 -5.92 -37.55 -9.53
CA LEU A 4 -5.54 -36.37 -8.77
C LEU A 4 -4.03 -36.16 -8.97
N LEU A 5 -3.62 -35.06 -9.61
CA LEU A 5 -2.38 -34.30 -9.38
C LEU A 5 -2.14 -33.35 -10.56
N THR A 6 -2.83 -32.21 -10.60
CA THR A 6 -2.32 -31.05 -11.35
C THR A 6 -2.10 -29.93 -10.37
N ILE A 7 -0.91 -30.02 -9.79
CA ILE A 7 -0.30 -29.13 -8.81
C ILE A 7 0.14 -27.84 -9.50
N CYS A 8 0.01 -26.74 -8.74
CA CYS A 8 0.72 -25.47 -8.86
C CYS A 8 0.63 -24.69 -10.18
N ALA A 9 -0.24 -23.69 -10.18
CA ALA A 9 0.17 -22.35 -10.59
C ALA A 9 -0.60 -21.30 -9.79
N LEU A 10 -0.43 -21.29 -8.47
CA LEU A 10 -0.62 -20.06 -7.70
C LEU A 10 0.60 -19.18 -8.01
N SER A 11 0.53 -18.49 -9.14
CA SER A 11 1.39 -17.36 -9.44
C SER A 11 1.06 -16.27 -8.44
N PHE A 12 1.67 -16.35 -7.25
CA PHE A 12 1.81 -15.23 -6.34
C PHE A 12 2.66 -14.20 -7.07
N ALA A 13 2.01 -13.31 -7.81
CA ALA A 13 2.63 -12.11 -8.32
C ALA A 13 3.20 -11.38 -7.09
N SER A 14 4.51 -11.43 -6.96
CA SER A 14 5.26 -10.65 -5.99
C SER A 14 4.98 -9.19 -6.28
N VAL A 15 4.02 -8.63 -5.53
CA VAL A 15 3.80 -7.19 -5.47
C VAL A 15 5.10 -6.62 -4.93
N ALA A 16 5.92 -6.07 -5.82
CA ALA A 16 6.99 -5.20 -5.42
C ALA A 16 6.32 -4.01 -4.73
N MET A 17 6.27 -4.03 -3.39
CA MET A 17 5.98 -2.85 -2.59
C MET A 17 7.12 -1.87 -2.85
N ALA A 18 6.99 -1.10 -3.93
CA ALA A 18 7.75 0.12 -4.09
C ALA A 18 7.60 0.87 -2.77
N ALA A 19 8.70 1.22 -2.12
CA ALA A 19 8.66 2.03 -0.90
C ALA A 19 7.77 3.24 -1.20
N ASP A 20 6.59 3.30 -0.58
CA ASP A 20 5.58 4.27 -0.93
C ASP A 20 6.20 5.65 -0.79
N LYS A 21 6.17 6.43 -1.86
CA LYS A 21 6.56 7.83 -1.78
C LYS A 21 5.39 8.58 -1.19
N CYS A 22 5.67 9.52 -0.29
CA CYS A 22 4.67 10.41 0.25
C CYS A 22 3.95 11.12 -0.90
N PRO A 23 2.62 10.95 -1.07
CA PRO A 23 1.90 11.51 -2.21
C PRO A 23 1.79 13.04 -2.15
N ILE A 24 2.13 13.65 -1.01
CA ILE A 24 2.10 15.10 -0.81
C ILE A 24 3.44 15.75 -1.17
N SER A 25 4.56 15.10 -0.86
CA SER A 25 5.90 15.70 -0.96
C SER A 25 6.88 14.96 -1.88
N GLY A 26 6.57 13.73 -2.30
CA GLY A 26 7.44 12.87 -3.10
C GLY A 26 8.64 12.29 -2.34
N LYS A 27 8.82 12.63 -1.05
CA LYS A 27 9.85 12.05 -0.17
C LYS A 27 9.50 10.60 0.19
N PRO A 28 10.48 9.79 0.65
CA PRO A 28 10.20 8.46 1.20
C PRO A 28 9.12 8.56 2.29
N ALA A 29 8.07 7.72 2.21
CA ALA A 29 7.07 7.67 3.27
C ALA A 29 7.62 6.96 4.51
N ASP A 30 7.07 7.35 5.66
CA ASP A 30 7.25 6.63 6.92
C ASP A 30 6.08 5.64 7.03
N PRO A 31 6.35 4.32 7.13
CA PRO A 31 5.29 3.31 7.24
C PRO A 31 4.47 3.43 8.54
N SER A 32 4.96 4.17 9.54
CA SER A 32 4.26 4.45 10.79
C SER A 32 3.20 5.54 10.64
N ILE A 33 3.32 6.38 9.60
CA ILE A 33 2.43 7.52 9.36
C ILE A 33 1.53 7.19 8.19
N THR A 34 0.38 6.57 8.48
CA THR A 34 -0.57 6.11 7.46
C THR A 34 -1.97 6.66 7.69
N SER A 35 -2.74 6.80 6.60
CA SER A 35 -4.19 6.97 6.64
C SER A 35 -4.87 5.94 5.75
N THR A 36 -6.02 5.45 6.18
CA THR A 36 -6.86 4.56 5.38
C THR A 36 -7.93 5.38 4.67
N LYS A 37 -7.97 5.31 3.33
CA LYS A 37 -8.99 5.94 2.50
C LYS A 37 -9.54 4.94 1.49
N ASP A 38 -10.85 4.74 1.46
CA ASP A 38 -11.55 3.81 0.55
C ASP A 38 -10.97 2.39 0.55
N GLY A 39 -10.59 1.89 1.74
CA GLY A 39 -9.99 0.56 1.92
C GLY A 39 -8.52 0.46 1.50
N LYS A 40 -7.89 1.58 1.09
CA LYS A 40 -6.46 1.65 0.75
C LYS A 40 -5.70 2.37 1.85
N THR A 41 -4.56 1.80 2.23
CA THR A 41 -3.61 2.44 3.15
C THR A 41 -2.67 3.33 2.36
N VAL A 42 -2.55 4.60 2.77
CA VAL A 42 -1.63 5.58 2.18
C VAL A 42 -0.61 5.97 3.24
N ALA A 43 0.67 5.79 2.94
CA ALA A 43 1.77 6.20 3.82
C ALA A 43 2.28 7.61 3.50
N PHE A 44 2.74 8.32 4.53
CA PHE A 44 3.21 9.71 4.44
C PHE A 44 4.58 9.86 5.08
N CYS A 45 5.37 10.82 4.60
CA CYS A 45 6.70 11.09 5.18
C CYS A 45 6.64 11.84 6.52
N CYS A 46 5.49 12.43 6.88
CA CYS A 46 5.30 13.17 8.13
C CYS A 46 3.81 13.41 8.42
N GLU A 47 3.49 13.71 9.68
CA GLU A 47 2.11 13.98 10.13
C GLU A 47 1.48 15.18 9.43
N LYS A 48 2.27 16.20 9.06
CA LYS A 48 1.75 17.35 8.31
C LYS A 48 1.21 16.96 6.94
N CYS A 49 1.86 16.00 6.26
CA CYS A 49 1.39 15.49 4.98
C CYS A 49 0.11 14.67 5.17
N LYS A 50 0.08 13.80 6.18
CA LYS A 50 -1.12 13.05 6.57
C LYS A 50 -2.30 13.99 6.86
N ALA A 51 -2.11 15.03 7.68
CA ALA A 51 -3.15 15.99 8.02
C ALA A 51 -3.69 16.75 6.80
N LYS A 52 -2.82 17.16 5.86
CA LYS A 52 -3.24 17.78 4.60
C LYS A 52 -4.06 16.82 3.73
N PHE A 53 -3.66 15.55 3.68
CA PHE A 53 -4.41 14.52 2.98
C PHE A 53 -5.78 14.32 3.63
N ASP A 54 -5.84 14.09 4.94
CA ASP A 54 -7.08 13.87 5.69
C ASP A 54 -8.05 15.06 5.57
N ALA A 55 -7.53 16.31 5.62
CA ALA A 55 -8.34 17.51 5.48
C ALA A 55 -8.98 17.65 4.09
N LYS A 56 -8.30 17.19 3.03
CA LYS A 56 -8.83 17.20 1.65
C LYS A 56 -9.73 15.99 1.34
N ASN A 57 -9.68 14.96 2.18
CA ASN A 57 -10.38 13.69 1.98
C ASN A 57 -11.41 13.40 3.10
N LYS A 58 -11.83 14.44 3.83
CA LYS A 58 -12.96 14.37 4.77
C LYS A 58 -14.28 14.12 4.05
#